data_AF-A0AAV1FLT0-F1
#
_entry.id   AF-A0AAV1FLT0-F1
#
_cell.length_a   1.000
_cell.length_b   1.000
_cell.length_c   1.000
_cell.angle_alpha   90.00
_cell.angle_beta   90.00
_cell.angle_gamma   90.00
#
_symmetry.space_group_name_H-M   'P 1'
#
loop_
_entity.id
_entity.type
_entity.pdbx_description
1 polymer ?
#
loop_
_entity_poly.entity_id
_entity_poly.type
_entity_poly.pdbx_seq_one_letter_code
_entity_poly.pdbx_strand_id
1 'polypeptide(L)'
;MLHSDKVNAEMGVAVAQEQQNENNGTASGVLDVAGCDSSIVRSGNCFISSVSMSEGEVFHEKQRLELCAIHALNNVLQERVFTKETADDICKRLAPQCVVNPHRSVLGTGNYDVNVIMAALQSRELAAVWWDKRRTVQSLCMSKVQGFILNVPSRVSLGIVSLPLRRRHWLAVRQVNGQYYNLDSKLKSPACIGGEAELRTFLSEQLSQDVAEMLLVVRREVEEDGSWLNSDSLKK
;
A
#
# COMPACT_ATOMS: atom_id res chain seq x y z
N MET A 1 4.39 -28.84 19.33
CA MET A 1 4.07 -28.22 18.03
C MET A 1 2.98 -27.14 18.11
N LEU A 2 2.69 -26.58 19.31
CA LEU A 2 1.73 -25.48 19.52
C LEU A 2 2.36 -24.28 20.27
N HIS A 3 3.70 -24.27 20.43
CA HIS A 3 4.41 -23.25 21.20
C HIS A 3 5.17 -22.25 20.31
N SER A 4 5.42 -22.58 19.03
CA SER A 4 6.23 -21.74 18.14
C SER A 4 5.42 -20.66 17.43
N ASP A 5 4.10 -20.86 17.25
CA ASP A 5 3.24 -19.89 16.56
C ASP A 5 2.83 -18.72 17.46
N LYS A 6 2.81 -18.92 18.79
CA LYS A 6 2.55 -17.85 19.77
C LYS A 6 3.71 -16.87 19.91
N VAL A 7 4.95 -17.37 19.79
CA VAL A 7 6.16 -16.54 19.93
C VAL A 7 6.31 -15.58 18.74
N ASN A 8 5.91 -15.99 17.54
CA ASN A 8 5.93 -15.12 16.36
C ASN A 8 4.86 -14.01 16.42
N ALA A 9 3.71 -14.27 17.04
CA ALA A 9 2.69 -13.25 17.27
C ALA A 9 3.12 -12.22 18.32
N GLU A 10 3.83 -12.63 19.38
CA GLU A 10 4.33 -11.73 20.42
C GLU A 10 5.55 -10.90 19.96
N MET A 11 6.45 -11.47 19.14
CA MET A 11 7.58 -10.72 18.55
C MET A 11 7.11 -9.62 17.56
N GLY A 12 6.00 -9.84 16.86
CA GLY A 12 5.40 -8.82 15.97
C GLY A 12 4.83 -7.61 16.72
N VAL A 13 4.35 -7.80 17.95
CA VAL A 13 3.83 -6.72 18.80
C VAL A 13 4.96 -5.91 19.43
N ALA A 14 6.07 -6.55 19.80
CA ALA A 14 7.22 -5.88 20.42
C ALA A 14 7.92 -4.89 19.46
N VAL A 15 8.04 -5.23 18.17
CA VAL A 15 8.66 -4.33 17.16
C VAL A 15 7.78 -3.12 16.84
N ALA A 16 6.46 -3.22 17.06
CA ALA A 16 5.53 -2.11 16.85
C ALA A 16 5.61 -1.04 17.95
N GLN A 17 6.08 -1.38 19.16
CA GLN A 17 6.17 -0.45 20.28
C GLN A 17 7.44 0.42 20.23
N GLU A 18 8.51 -0.04 19.58
CA GLU A 18 9.79 0.69 19.54
C GLU A 18 9.78 1.86 18.54
N GLN A 19 8.81 1.93 17.61
CA GLN A 19 8.69 3.01 16.62
C GLN A 19 7.92 4.25 17.11
N GLN A 20 7.33 4.22 18.31
CA GLN A 20 6.50 5.34 18.80
C GLN A 20 7.29 6.46 19.51
N ASN A 21 8.58 6.29 19.81
CA ASN A 21 9.26 7.15 20.79
C ASN A 21 10.18 8.26 20.23
N GLU A 22 10.35 8.40 18.91
CA GLU A 22 11.38 9.31 18.34
C GLU A 22 10.87 10.62 17.69
N ASN A 23 9.55 10.90 17.64
CA ASN A 23 9.02 12.01 16.81
C ASN A 23 8.49 13.26 17.54
N ASN A 24 8.67 13.41 18.85
CA ASN A 24 8.24 14.63 19.55
C ASN A 24 9.37 15.66 19.66
N GLY A 25 9.47 16.53 18.64
CA GLY A 25 10.36 17.69 18.64
C GLY A 25 9.85 18.81 17.73
N THR A 26 8.99 19.68 18.29
CA THR A 26 8.85 21.14 18.05
C THR A 26 8.97 21.72 16.63
N ALA A 27 7.89 22.39 16.16
CA ALA A 27 7.91 23.85 15.91
C ALA A 27 6.53 24.38 15.45
N SER A 28 6.18 25.52 16.04
CA SER A 28 5.00 26.39 15.81
C SER A 28 5.21 27.30 14.59
N GLY A 29 4.12 27.71 13.92
CA GLY A 29 4.17 28.72 12.86
C GLY A 29 2.82 28.97 12.18
N VAL A 30 2.14 30.02 12.65
CA VAL A 30 0.87 30.60 12.19
C VAL A 30 1.04 31.34 10.85
N LEU A 31 0.05 31.31 9.94
CA LEU A 31 -0.34 32.47 9.10
C LEU A 31 -1.66 32.27 8.32
N ASP A 32 -2.22 33.41 7.94
CA ASP A 32 -3.63 33.81 7.92
C ASP A 32 -4.44 33.61 6.63
N VAL A 33 -5.73 33.89 6.82
CA VAL A 33 -6.94 33.84 5.98
C VAL A 33 -7.08 35.05 5.04
N ALA A 34 -7.63 34.83 3.83
CA ALA A 34 -8.52 35.71 3.04
C ALA A 34 -8.81 35.03 1.68
N GLY A 35 -9.97 35.05 1.00
CA GLY A 35 -11.29 35.68 1.15
C GLY A 35 -11.92 35.87 -0.25
N CYS A 36 -13.22 35.55 -0.39
CA CYS A 36 -14.20 36.04 -1.41
C CYS A 36 -13.98 35.74 -2.93
N ASP A 37 -14.96 35.57 -3.83
CA ASP A 37 -16.43 35.51 -3.76
C ASP A 37 -17.00 34.97 -5.11
N SER A 38 -18.22 34.41 -5.03
CA SER A 38 -19.33 34.48 -6.01
C SER A 38 -19.30 33.85 -7.44
N SER A 39 -20.09 32.77 -7.57
CA SER A 39 -21.32 32.65 -8.40
C SER A 39 -21.29 32.90 -9.92
N ILE A 40 -21.58 31.86 -10.73
CA ILE A 40 -22.48 31.92 -11.90
C ILE A 40 -23.09 30.54 -12.18
N VAL A 41 -24.41 30.50 -12.22
CA VAL A 41 -25.26 29.37 -12.63
C VAL A 41 -25.66 29.59 -14.08
N ARG A 42 -25.56 28.58 -14.96
CA ARG A 42 -26.51 28.35 -16.08
C ARG A 42 -26.32 27.01 -16.78
N SER A 43 -27.35 26.18 -16.64
CA SER A 43 -28.06 25.47 -17.71
C SER A 43 -27.32 24.43 -18.57
N GLY A 44 -27.58 23.15 -18.24
CA GLY A 44 -28.21 22.19 -19.16
C GLY A 44 -27.50 21.87 -20.48
N ASN A 45 -26.69 20.82 -20.47
CA ASN A 45 -26.94 19.62 -21.29
C ASN A 45 -26.04 18.49 -20.79
N CYS A 46 -26.63 17.59 -20.01
CA CYS A 46 -26.00 16.36 -19.56
C CYS A 46 -26.06 15.35 -20.71
N PHE A 47 -25.08 15.42 -21.61
CA PHE A 47 -24.72 14.24 -22.42
C PHE A 47 -23.84 13.39 -21.52
N ILE A 48 -24.44 12.40 -20.83
CA ILE A 48 -23.70 11.27 -20.32
C ILE A 48 -23.27 10.48 -21.55
N SER A 49 -22.15 10.88 -22.15
CA SER A 49 -21.37 9.98 -22.97
C SER A 49 -21.00 8.84 -22.04
N SER A 50 -21.64 7.67 -22.22
CA SER A 50 -21.15 6.43 -21.65
C SER A 50 -19.72 6.28 -22.10
N VAL A 51 -18.77 6.62 -21.24
CA VAL A 51 -17.37 6.31 -21.47
C VAL A 51 -17.31 4.80 -21.42
N SER A 52 -17.32 4.18 -22.59
CA SER A 52 -16.83 2.84 -22.78
C SER A 52 -15.40 2.84 -22.25
N MET A 53 -15.20 2.38 -21.01
CA MET A 53 -13.87 2.12 -20.48
C MET A 53 -13.20 1.16 -21.45
N SER A 54 -12.12 1.61 -22.07
CA SER A 54 -11.33 0.76 -22.95
C SER A 54 -10.81 -0.41 -22.13
N GLU A 55 -11.10 -1.63 -22.59
CA GLU A 55 -10.36 -2.82 -22.19
C GLU A 55 -8.90 -2.62 -22.61
N GLY A 56 -8.09 -1.95 -21.79
CA GLY A 56 -6.70 -1.66 -22.16
C GLY A 56 -5.96 -0.64 -21.31
N GLU A 57 -6.63 0.22 -20.54
CA GLU A 57 -5.92 1.21 -19.73
C GLU A 57 -5.62 0.68 -18.33
N VAL A 58 -4.32 0.60 -17.99
CA VAL A 58 -3.85 0.21 -16.65
C VAL A 58 -4.20 1.33 -15.67
N PHE A 59 -5.03 1.04 -14.68
CA PHE A 59 -5.38 2.02 -13.66
C PHE A 59 -4.14 2.40 -12.84
N HIS A 60 -3.89 3.70 -12.72
CA HIS A 60 -2.77 4.24 -11.95
C HIS A 60 -3.12 5.55 -11.28
N GLU A 61 -3.21 5.50 -9.96
CA GLU A 61 -3.34 6.67 -9.11
C GLU A 61 -1.97 7.18 -8.67
N LYS A 62 -1.72 8.45 -8.98
CA LYS A 62 -0.49 9.16 -8.61
C LYS A 62 -0.57 9.70 -7.21
N GLN A 63 0.59 9.74 -6.54
CA GLN A 63 0.68 10.14 -5.16
C GLN A 63 0.29 11.60 -4.98
N ARG A 64 -0.56 11.83 -3.98
CA ARG A 64 -0.82 13.16 -3.43
C ARG A 64 -0.45 13.13 -1.95
N LEU A 65 0.40 14.06 -1.52
CA LEU A 65 0.85 14.17 -0.13
C LEU A 65 1.51 12.86 0.37
N GLU A 66 1.19 12.41 1.58
CA GLU A 66 1.75 11.20 2.18
C GLU A 66 0.83 9.97 2.06
N LEU A 67 -0.16 10.00 1.15
CA LEU A 67 -1.21 8.98 1.00
C LEU A 67 -0.75 7.71 0.25
N CYS A 68 0.54 7.36 0.27
CA CYS A 68 1.08 6.25 -0.52
C CYS A 68 0.41 4.90 -0.22
N ALA A 69 -0.01 4.64 1.03
CA ALA A 69 -0.74 3.42 1.39
C ALA A 69 -2.08 3.30 0.65
N ILE A 70 -2.85 4.39 0.56
CA ILE A 70 -4.14 4.42 -0.16
C ILE A 70 -3.93 4.20 -1.65
N HIS A 71 -2.94 4.90 -2.23
CA HIS A 71 -2.66 4.77 -3.64
C HIS A 71 -2.16 3.37 -3.99
N ALA A 72 -1.35 2.74 -3.13
CA ALA A 72 -0.97 1.35 -3.29
C ALA A 72 -2.19 0.41 -3.27
N LEU A 73 -3.13 0.60 -2.34
CA LEU A 73 -4.39 -0.17 -2.30
C LEU A 73 -5.22 0.01 -3.58
N ASN A 74 -5.44 1.24 -4.03
CA ASN A 74 -6.22 1.49 -5.24
C ASN A 74 -5.52 0.93 -6.49
N ASN A 75 -4.20 1.09 -6.57
CA ASN A 75 -3.41 0.60 -7.69
C ASN A 75 -3.39 -0.93 -7.74
N VAL A 76 -3.23 -1.63 -6.61
CA VAL A 76 -3.24 -3.11 -6.61
C VAL A 76 -4.61 -3.69 -6.94
N LEU A 77 -5.68 -2.98 -6.56
CA LEU A 77 -7.07 -3.34 -6.85
C LEU A 77 -7.53 -2.88 -8.24
N GLN A 78 -6.72 -2.07 -8.94
CA GLN A 78 -7.04 -1.50 -10.25
C GLN A 78 -8.34 -0.67 -10.27
N GLU A 79 -8.66 -0.05 -9.14
CA GLU A 79 -9.88 0.73 -8.96
C GLU A 79 -9.69 1.77 -7.85
N ARG A 80 -10.24 2.97 -8.03
CA ARG A 80 -10.23 4.00 -6.98
C ARG A 80 -11.35 3.76 -5.97
N VAL A 81 -11.05 3.10 -4.86
CA VAL A 81 -12.07 2.79 -3.85
C VAL A 81 -11.76 3.33 -2.48
N PHE A 82 -10.50 3.39 -2.11
CA PHE A 82 -10.09 4.01 -0.87
C PHE A 82 -9.78 5.48 -1.13
N THR A 83 -10.43 6.34 -0.37
CA THR A 83 -10.09 7.76 -0.26
C THR A 83 -9.52 8.03 1.13
N LYS A 84 -8.97 9.24 1.33
CA LYS A 84 -8.50 9.68 2.64
C LYS A 84 -9.58 9.53 3.70
N GLU A 85 -10.82 9.90 3.37
CA GLU A 85 -11.97 9.84 4.26
C GLU A 85 -12.26 8.39 4.68
N THR A 86 -12.31 7.46 3.72
CA THR A 86 -12.53 6.04 4.02
C THR A 86 -11.38 5.43 4.83
N ALA A 87 -10.13 5.82 4.57
CA ALA A 87 -8.97 5.37 5.33
C ALA A 87 -9.01 5.93 6.76
N ASP A 88 -9.39 7.19 6.94
CA ASP A 88 -9.56 7.81 8.25
C ASP A 88 -10.68 7.13 9.05
N ASP A 89 -11.74 6.66 8.39
CA ASP A 89 -12.80 5.88 9.04
C ASP A 89 -12.33 4.47 9.41
N ILE A 90 -11.50 3.82 8.58
CA ILE A 90 -10.81 2.57 8.96
C ILE A 90 -9.96 2.80 10.21
N CYS A 91 -9.16 3.87 10.24
CA CYS A 91 -8.35 4.23 11.41
C CYS A 91 -9.19 4.41 12.67
N LYS A 92 -10.34 5.11 12.58
CA LYS A 92 -11.25 5.31 13.73
C LYS A 92 -11.81 3.98 14.24
N ARG A 93 -12.16 3.05 13.35
CA ARG A 93 -12.66 1.71 13.75
C ARG A 93 -11.58 0.85 14.40
N LEU A 94 -10.34 0.96 13.94
CA LEU A 94 -9.20 0.23 14.53
C LEU A 94 -8.85 0.75 15.93
N ALA A 95 -9.03 2.05 16.20
CA ALA A 95 -8.75 2.67 17.49
C ALA A 95 -9.90 3.59 17.95
N PRO A 96 -11.07 3.05 18.33
CA PRO A 96 -12.28 3.84 18.61
C PRO A 96 -12.19 4.68 19.89
N GLN A 97 -11.24 4.38 20.79
CA GLN A 97 -11.08 5.02 22.09
C GLN A 97 -9.86 5.96 22.17
N CYS A 98 -9.18 6.21 21.04
CA CYS A 98 -7.94 6.98 21.02
C CYS A 98 -8.16 8.39 20.43
N VAL A 99 -7.88 9.43 21.22
CA VAL A 99 -7.93 10.84 20.78
C VAL A 99 -6.83 11.16 19.75
N VAL A 100 -5.67 10.49 19.89
CA VAL A 100 -4.58 10.47 18.90
C VAL A 100 -4.54 9.09 18.28
N ASN A 101 -4.77 9.01 16.97
CA ASN A 101 -4.82 7.72 16.28
C ASN A 101 -3.39 7.25 15.96
N PRO A 102 -2.92 6.12 16.53
CA PRO A 102 -1.55 5.65 16.35
C PRO A 102 -1.27 5.14 14.92
N HIS A 103 -2.30 4.92 14.12
CA HIS A 103 -2.23 4.39 12.76
C HIS A 103 -2.16 5.49 11.68
N ARG A 104 -2.02 6.76 12.10
CA ARG A 104 -1.80 7.91 11.21
C ARG A 104 -0.87 8.93 11.86
N SER A 105 -0.13 9.69 11.06
CA SER A 105 0.57 10.88 11.55
C SER A 105 -0.40 11.84 12.24
N VAL A 106 0.01 12.36 13.40
CA VAL A 106 -0.80 13.24 14.29
C VAL A 106 -1.33 14.48 13.55
N LEU A 107 -0.67 14.89 12.47
CA LEU A 107 -1.04 16.02 11.61
C LEU A 107 -2.06 15.68 10.50
N GLY A 108 -2.54 14.43 10.40
CA GLY A 108 -3.56 14.03 9.42
C GLY A 108 -3.10 14.11 7.96
N THR A 109 -1.78 14.00 7.73
CA THR A 109 -1.11 14.13 6.42
C THR A 109 -1.24 12.89 5.53
N GLY A 110 -1.64 11.74 6.10
CA GLY A 110 -1.97 10.53 5.33
C GLY A 110 -0.93 9.41 5.37
N ASN A 111 0.07 9.47 6.23
CA ASN A 111 1.02 8.38 6.46
C ASN A 111 0.35 7.25 7.26
N TYR A 112 -0.38 6.38 6.56
CA TYR A 112 -1.09 5.24 7.15
C TYR A 112 -0.16 4.04 7.33
N ASP A 113 -0.37 3.31 8.42
CA ASP A 113 0.37 2.10 8.71
C ASP A 113 -0.20 0.85 8.01
N VAL A 114 0.46 -0.28 8.23
CA VAL A 114 0.09 -1.57 7.64
C VAL A 114 -1.28 -2.09 8.10
N ASN A 115 -1.76 -1.73 9.30
CA ASN A 115 -3.05 -2.19 9.82
C ASN A 115 -4.20 -1.61 9.01
N VAL A 116 -4.05 -0.36 8.55
CA VAL A 116 -5.00 0.27 7.63
C VAL A 116 -5.07 -0.50 6.31
N ILE A 117 -3.92 -0.93 5.77
CA ILE A 117 -3.85 -1.75 4.55
C ILE A 117 -4.56 -3.10 4.76
N MET A 118 -4.26 -3.80 5.85
CA MET A 118 -4.91 -5.08 6.16
C MET A 118 -6.43 -4.94 6.32
N ALA A 119 -6.89 -3.96 7.09
CA ALA A 119 -8.31 -3.72 7.33
C ALA A 119 -9.06 -3.30 6.05
N ALA A 120 -8.41 -2.52 5.18
CA ALA A 120 -8.94 -2.14 3.87
C ALA A 120 -9.14 -3.38 2.99
N LEU A 121 -8.14 -4.26 2.88
CA LEU A 121 -8.24 -5.49 2.10
C LEU A 121 -9.31 -6.44 2.66
N GLN A 122 -9.41 -6.57 3.98
CA GLN A 122 -10.43 -7.39 4.64
C GLN A 122 -11.85 -6.94 4.33
N SER A 123 -12.08 -5.63 4.16
CA SER A 123 -13.40 -5.09 3.76
C SER A 123 -13.83 -5.47 2.33
N ARG A 124 -12.89 -6.02 1.54
CA ARG A 124 -13.07 -6.46 0.14
C ARG A 124 -12.96 -7.98 0.00
N GLU A 125 -13.07 -8.74 1.10
CA GLU A 125 -12.89 -10.20 1.13
C GLU A 125 -11.49 -10.68 0.66
N LEU A 126 -10.52 -9.77 0.75
CA LEU A 126 -9.11 -10.05 0.50
C LEU A 126 -8.33 -10.12 1.82
N ALA A 127 -7.11 -10.60 1.71
CA ALA A 127 -6.16 -10.67 2.80
C ALA A 127 -4.77 -10.19 2.36
N ALA A 128 -3.98 -9.75 3.34
CA ALA A 128 -2.58 -9.39 3.17
C ALA A 128 -1.71 -10.39 3.94
N VAL A 129 -1.01 -11.24 3.19
CA VAL A 129 -0.08 -12.22 3.77
C VAL A 129 1.33 -11.64 3.78
N TRP A 130 1.99 -11.67 4.94
CA TRP A 130 3.36 -11.20 5.04
C TRP A 130 4.33 -12.19 4.38
N TRP A 131 5.16 -11.70 3.46
CA TRP A 131 6.18 -12.52 2.85
C TRP A 131 7.39 -12.72 3.78
N ASP A 132 7.73 -13.98 4.03
CA ASP A 132 8.96 -14.32 4.76
C ASP A 132 10.18 -14.20 3.85
N LYS A 133 11.02 -13.19 4.08
CA LYS A 133 12.24 -12.90 3.31
C LYS A 133 13.27 -14.04 3.31
N ARG A 134 13.17 -14.98 4.26
CA ARG A 134 14.04 -16.17 4.30
C ARG A 134 13.67 -17.17 3.20
N ARG A 135 12.48 -17.06 2.62
CA ARG A 135 12.02 -17.88 1.49
C ARG A 135 12.43 -17.26 0.17
N THR A 136 12.69 -18.13 -0.79
CA THR A 136 12.87 -17.68 -2.17
C THR A 136 11.54 -17.29 -2.80
N VAL A 137 11.51 -16.16 -3.54
CA VAL A 137 10.36 -15.77 -4.36
C VAL A 137 9.98 -16.83 -5.40
N GLN A 138 10.88 -17.78 -5.69
CA GLN A 138 10.54 -18.89 -6.58
C GLN A 138 9.45 -19.82 -6.01
N SER A 139 9.29 -19.83 -4.69
CA SER A 139 8.26 -20.60 -4.00
C SER A 139 6.86 -19.99 -4.09
N LEU A 140 6.72 -18.77 -4.60
CA LEU A 140 5.41 -18.13 -4.80
C LEU A 140 4.59 -18.83 -5.88
N CYS A 141 3.32 -19.09 -5.58
CA CYS A 141 2.32 -19.46 -6.56
C CYS A 141 1.68 -18.19 -7.15
N MET A 142 2.28 -17.64 -8.21
CA MET A 142 1.88 -16.34 -8.79
C MET A 142 0.41 -16.32 -9.22
N SER A 143 -0.10 -17.43 -9.76
CA SER A 143 -1.51 -17.56 -10.19
C SER A 143 -2.54 -17.39 -9.05
N LYS A 144 -2.13 -17.55 -7.79
CA LYS A 144 -2.99 -17.39 -6.61
C LYS A 144 -2.87 -16.01 -5.97
N VAL A 145 -1.88 -15.23 -6.37
CA VAL A 145 -1.62 -13.88 -5.83
C VAL A 145 -2.27 -12.85 -6.73
N GLN A 146 -3.16 -12.05 -6.15
CA GLN A 146 -3.84 -10.98 -6.87
C GLN A 146 -2.89 -9.82 -7.17
N GLY A 147 -1.98 -9.53 -6.26
CA GLY A 147 -0.99 -8.46 -6.42
C GLY A 147 -0.06 -8.38 -5.21
N PHE A 148 0.85 -7.42 -5.24
CA PHE A 148 1.86 -7.26 -4.21
C PHE A 148 1.85 -5.81 -3.73
N ILE A 149 2.01 -5.62 -2.43
CA ILE A 149 2.27 -4.32 -1.82
C ILE A 149 3.63 -4.40 -1.17
N LEU A 150 4.56 -3.54 -1.58
CA LEU A 150 5.91 -3.49 -1.03
C LEU A 150 6.05 -2.24 -0.16
N ASN A 151 6.73 -2.40 0.96
CA ASN A 151 7.22 -1.32 1.81
C ASN A 151 8.71 -1.16 1.56
N VAL A 152 9.13 -0.15 0.81
CA VAL A 152 10.53 0.03 0.42
C VAL A 152 11.07 1.37 0.91
N PRO A 153 12.38 1.47 1.21
CA PRO A 153 12.98 2.75 1.54
C PRO A 153 12.99 3.63 0.29
N SER A 154 12.47 4.83 0.41
CA SER A 154 12.34 5.79 -0.69
C SER A 154 12.96 7.12 -0.31
N ARG A 155 13.66 7.75 -1.24
CA ARG A 155 14.23 9.09 -1.04
C ARG A 155 13.10 10.11 -0.98
N VAL A 156 13.23 11.08 -0.08
CA VAL A 156 12.33 12.22 -0.04
C VAL A 156 12.87 13.30 -0.98
N SER A 157 12.06 13.75 -1.93
CA SER A 157 12.38 14.87 -2.81
C SER A 157 11.68 16.14 -2.33
N LEU A 158 12.43 17.21 -2.12
CA LEU A 158 11.89 18.56 -1.90
C LEU A 158 12.21 19.39 -3.15
N GLY A 159 11.25 19.43 -4.08
CA GLY A 159 11.48 20.00 -5.42
C GLY A 159 12.55 19.24 -6.20
N ILE A 160 13.61 19.92 -6.61
CA ILE A 160 14.72 19.35 -7.40
C ILE A 160 15.76 18.65 -6.51
N VAL A 161 15.74 18.90 -5.19
CA VAL A 161 16.73 18.36 -4.26
C VAL A 161 16.21 17.07 -3.62
N SER A 162 16.93 15.96 -3.80
CA SER A 162 16.70 14.75 -3.01
C SER A 162 17.39 14.88 -1.65
N LEU A 163 16.62 14.84 -0.58
CA LEU A 163 17.16 14.85 0.78
C LEU A 163 17.87 13.52 1.07
N PRO A 164 18.93 13.50 1.89
CA PRO A 164 19.62 12.28 2.31
C PRO A 164 18.79 11.40 3.26
N LEU A 165 17.55 11.80 3.56
CA LEU A 165 16.63 11.05 4.40
C LEU A 165 15.83 10.03 3.57
N ARG A 166 15.86 8.77 4.01
CA ARG A 166 15.01 7.70 3.46
C ARG A 166 13.77 7.54 4.34
N ARG A 167 12.60 7.52 3.71
CA ARG A 167 11.32 7.23 4.37
C ARG A 167 10.75 5.93 3.79
N ARG A 168 9.98 5.22 4.59
CA ARG A 168 9.20 4.06 4.11
C ARG A 168 8.16 4.52 3.08
N HIS A 169 7.92 3.70 2.08
CA HIS A 169 7.01 4.01 0.98
C HIS A 169 6.31 2.74 0.52
N TRP A 170 4.99 2.83 0.45
CA TRP A 170 4.15 1.76 -0.07
C TRP A 170 4.04 1.89 -1.59
N LEU A 171 4.40 0.83 -2.31
CA LEU A 171 4.16 0.71 -3.75
C LEU A 171 3.41 -0.57 -4.07
N ALA A 172 2.65 -0.54 -5.16
CA ALA A 172 1.87 -1.67 -5.62
C ALA A 172 2.49 -2.28 -6.89
N VAL A 173 2.39 -3.61 -7.00
CA VAL A 173 2.67 -4.36 -8.22
C VAL A 173 1.47 -5.23 -8.55
N ARG A 174 1.05 -5.20 -9.81
CA ARG A 174 -0.17 -5.90 -10.24
C ARG A 174 -0.04 -6.43 -11.66
N GLN A 175 -0.60 -7.61 -11.90
CA GLN A 175 -0.82 -8.13 -13.25
C GLN A 175 -2.06 -7.50 -13.87
N VAL A 176 -1.90 -6.98 -15.08
CA VAL A 176 -2.97 -6.44 -15.93
C VAL A 176 -2.72 -6.93 -17.35
N ASN A 177 -3.71 -7.55 -17.98
CA ASN A 177 -3.61 -8.06 -19.36
C ASN A 177 -2.38 -8.97 -19.58
N GLY A 178 -2.08 -9.84 -18.60
CA GLY A 178 -0.98 -10.80 -18.67
C GLY A 178 0.41 -10.25 -18.31
N GLN A 179 0.58 -8.94 -18.19
CA GLN A 179 1.85 -8.30 -17.83
C GLN A 179 1.80 -7.72 -16.42
N TYR A 180 2.92 -7.78 -15.71
CA TYR A 180 3.09 -7.15 -14.40
C TYR A 180 3.57 -5.71 -14.57
N TYR A 181 3.00 -4.82 -13.77
CA TYR A 181 3.35 -3.41 -13.74
C TYR A 181 3.77 -2.99 -12.34
N ASN A 182 4.84 -2.20 -12.27
CA ASN A 182 5.13 -1.38 -11.12
C ASN A 182 4.19 -0.17 -11.16
N LEU A 183 3.33 -0.09 -10.15
CA LEU A 183 2.32 0.93 -9.97
C LEU A 183 2.66 1.83 -8.77
N ASP A 184 3.95 2.07 -8.54
CA ASP A 184 4.41 3.08 -7.60
C ASP A 184 3.74 4.43 -7.95
N SER A 185 3.03 4.97 -6.97
CA SER A 185 2.30 6.23 -7.08
C SER A 185 3.22 7.44 -7.35
N LYS A 186 4.53 7.33 -7.10
CA LYS A 186 5.53 8.36 -7.46
C LYS A 186 5.87 8.41 -8.94
N LEU A 187 5.54 7.37 -9.71
CA LEU A 187 5.82 7.34 -11.14
C LEU A 187 4.86 8.24 -11.93
N LYS A 188 5.31 8.72 -13.09
CA LYS A 188 4.45 9.49 -14.01
C LYS A 188 3.44 8.62 -14.76
N SER A 189 3.68 7.31 -14.84
CA SER A 189 2.84 6.31 -15.50
C SER A 189 3.23 4.92 -14.98
N PRO A 190 2.38 3.89 -15.16
CA PRO A 190 2.76 2.50 -14.92
C PRO A 190 4.05 2.14 -15.62
N ALA A 191 4.96 1.49 -14.89
CA ALA A 191 6.18 0.94 -15.49
C ALA A 191 5.99 -0.56 -15.71
N CYS A 192 6.03 -1.03 -16.95
CA CYS A 192 5.93 -2.45 -17.25
C CYS A 192 7.18 -3.17 -16.72
N ILE A 193 6.95 -4.24 -15.96
CA ILE A 193 7.99 -5.15 -15.47
C ILE A 193 8.17 -6.30 -16.47
N GLY A 194 7.08 -6.85 -16.99
CA GLY A 194 7.09 -7.99 -17.92
C GLY A 194 6.26 -9.17 -17.42
N GLY A 195 6.74 -10.39 -17.67
CA GLY A 195 6.10 -11.63 -17.24
C GLY A 195 6.50 -12.06 -15.83
N GLU A 196 6.21 -13.32 -15.48
CA GLU A 196 6.51 -13.86 -14.14
C GLU A 196 8.02 -13.96 -13.87
N ALA A 197 8.84 -14.21 -14.89
CA ALA A 197 10.29 -14.31 -14.73
C ALA A 197 10.89 -12.95 -14.37
N GLU A 198 10.51 -11.90 -15.10
CA GLU A 198 10.93 -10.53 -14.83
C GLU A 198 10.40 -10.04 -13.49
N LEU A 199 9.15 -10.39 -13.14
CA LEU A 199 8.60 -10.10 -11.82
C LEU A 199 9.42 -10.73 -10.70
N ARG A 200 9.82 -12.00 -10.82
CA ARG A 200 10.63 -12.68 -9.79
C ARG A 200 11.96 -11.99 -9.58
N THR A 201 12.62 -11.57 -10.67
CA THR A 201 13.85 -10.77 -10.60
C THR A 201 13.59 -9.44 -9.88
N PHE A 202 12.56 -8.69 -10.31
CA PHE A 202 12.18 -7.43 -9.69
C PHE A 202 11.91 -7.56 -8.18
N LEU A 203 11.11 -8.55 -7.77
CA LEU A 203 10.79 -8.78 -6.36
C LEU A 203 12.03 -9.16 -5.54
N SER A 204 12.91 -10.00 -6.10
CA SER A 204 14.16 -10.38 -5.44
C SER A 204 15.07 -9.16 -5.21
N GLU A 205 15.19 -8.29 -6.21
CA GLU A 205 15.94 -7.04 -6.11
C GLU A 205 15.35 -6.09 -5.05
N GLN A 206 14.03 -5.90 -5.03
CA GLN A 206 13.39 -5.05 -4.01
C GLN A 206 13.59 -5.61 -2.61
N LEU A 207 13.47 -6.92 -2.42
CA LEU A 207 13.59 -7.59 -1.12
C LEU A 207 15.05 -7.71 -0.62
N SER A 208 16.03 -7.56 -1.51
CA SER A 208 17.46 -7.53 -1.13
C SER A 208 17.82 -6.34 -0.22
N GLN A 209 16.98 -5.32 -0.18
CA GLN A 209 17.14 -4.20 0.73
C GLN A 209 16.69 -4.62 2.14
N ASP A 210 17.55 -4.45 3.16
CA ASP A 210 17.32 -4.99 4.51
C ASP A 210 15.96 -4.60 5.09
N VAL A 211 15.59 -3.33 4.94
CA VAL A 211 14.35 -2.75 5.51
C VAL A 211 13.12 -2.90 4.61
N ALA A 212 13.24 -3.59 3.46
CA ALA A 212 12.10 -3.81 2.58
C ALA A 212 11.20 -4.94 3.08
N GLU A 213 9.90 -4.73 3.03
CA GLU A 213 8.86 -5.71 3.39
C GLU A 213 7.91 -5.91 2.21
N MET A 214 7.26 -7.06 2.12
CA MET A 214 6.29 -7.35 1.07
C MET A 214 5.07 -8.06 1.64
N LEU A 215 3.90 -7.60 1.20
CA LEU A 215 2.61 -8.21 1.43
C LEU A 215 2.09 -8.79 0.13
N LEU A 216 1.59 -10.02 0.19
CA LEU A 216 0.84 -10.65 -0.87
C LEU A 216 -0.63 -10.29 -0.69
N VAL A 217 -1.25 -9.74 -1.71
CA VAL A 217 -2.70 -9.51 -1.75
C VAL A 217 -3.34 -10.74 -2.37
N VAL A 218 -4.12 -11.47 -1.57
CA VAL A 218 -4.73 -12.75 -1.94
C VAL A 218 -6.21 -12.76 -1.54
N ARG A 219 -6.99 -13.71 -2.08
CA ARG A 219 -8.32 -14.00 -1.53
C ARG A 219 -8.18 -14.63 -0.15
N ARG A 220 -9.19 -14.45 0.70
CA ARG A 220 -9.21 -15.03 2.05
C ARG A 220 -9.00 -16.55 2.05
N GLU A 221 -9.67 -17.26 1.14
CA GLU A 221 -9.53 -18.71 0.95
C GLU A 221 -8.06 -19.13 0.68
N VAL A 222 -7.35 -18.32 -0.12
CA VAL A 222 -5.94 -18.60 -0.48
C VAL A 222 -5.02 -18.40 0.73
N GLU A 223 -5.29 -17.39 1.57
CA GLU A 223 -4.59 -17.19 2.84
C GLU A 223 -4.81 -18.38 3.78
N GLU A 224 -6.07 -18.78 4.00
CA GLU A 224 -6.45 -19.88 4.88
C GLU A 224 -5.83 -21.22 4.46
N ASP A 225 -5.86 -21.53 3.18
CA ASP A 225 -5.30 -22.77 2.62
C ASP A 225 -3.77 -22.74 2.48
N GLY A 226 -3.13 -21.57 2.62
CA GLY A 226 -1.70 -21.40 2.37
C GLY A 226 -1.27 -21.61 0.91
N SER A 227 -2.22 -21.63 -0.03
CA SER A 227 -1.99 -22.02 -1.44
C SER A 227 -1.22 -20.97 -2.27
N TRP A 228 -0.90 -19.82 -1.66
CA TRP A 228 0.03 -18.83 -2.20
C TRP A 228 1.50 -19.30 -2.20
N LEU A 229 1.81 -20.40 -1.49
CA LEU A 229 3.08 -21.12 -1.58
C LEU A 229 2.95 -22.38 -2.42
N ASN A 230 3.95 -22.63 -3.27
CA ASN A 230 4.07 -23.89 -3.98
C ASN A 230 4.46 -25.00 -2.98
N SER A 231 3.69 -26.08 -2.96
CA SER A 231 3.88 -27.24 -2.08
C SER A 231 5.27 -27.88 -2.20
N ASP A 232 5.92 -27.77 -3.36
CA ASP A 232 7.23 -28.36 -3.63
C ASP A 232 8.39 -27.64 -2.92
N SER A 233 8.14 -26.41 -2.45
CA SER A 233 9.14 -25.61 -1.72
C SER A 233 9.24 -25.95 -0.23
N LEU A 234 8.29 -26.74 0.30
CA LEU A 234 8.29 -27.19 1.70
C LEU A 234 9.13 -28.45 1.94
N LYS A 235 9.64 -29.07 0.87
CA LYS A 235 10.40 -30.34 0.93
C LYS A 235 11.91 -30.18 0.74
N LYS A 236 12.42 -28.95 0.69
CA LYS A 236 13.85 -28.67 0.44
C LYS A 236 14.50 -27.96 1.61
#